data_AF-A0A972F202-F1
#
_entry.id   AF-A0A972F202-F1
#
_cell.length_a   1.000
_cell.length_b   1.000
_cell.length_c   1.000
_cell.angle_alpha   90.00
_cell.angle_beta   90.00
_cell.angle_gamma   90.00
#
_symmetry.space_group_name_H-M   'P 1'
#
loop_
_entity.id
_entity.type
_entity.pdbx_description
1 polymer ?
#
loop_
_entity_poly.entity_id
_entity_poly.type
_entity_poly.pdbx_seq_one_letter_code
_entity_poly.pdbx_strand_id
1 'polypeptide(L)'
;MKTVVINDSEEISCDFLVLATGHSARDTYEMLERRGIYLEKKPFAVGVRVEHPQKLINSIQYGIPAHPCLPQAEYSLTFSDPQTGRSVYSFCMCPGGVVMAAASETGCLVTNGMSAYQRNAPYANSALVVTVDGSDFPGNTPLAGVEFQRKWERKAFAVGGSTYRAPAQNLLDFVEGKVSRGVRSSYRPGVVETDLAGALPLEITQALKAGIKGFDRKMHGFLTHEATLTGVETRTSSPVRIVRGDDLQSVSLRGLFPTGEGAGYA
;
A
#
# COMPACT_ATOMS: atom_id res chain seq x y z
N MET A 1 -7.84 -33.24 0.46
CA MET A 1 -8.74 -32.51 1.37
C MET A 1 -10.06 -33.29 1.47
N LYS A 2 -10.84 -33.18 2.55
CA LYS A 2 -12.15 -33.86 2.68
C LYS A 2 -13.27 -32.93 3.10
N THR A 3 -13.00 -32.02 4.02
CA THR A 3 -13.97 -31.04 4.52
C THR A 3 -13.31 -29.68 4.74
N VAL A 4 -14.12 -28.63 4.76
CA VAL A 4 -13.76 -27.29 5.23
C VAL A 4 -14.67 -26.93 6.40
N VAL A 5 -14.13 -26.27 7.42
CA VAL A 5 -14.90 -25.76 8.55
C VAL A 5 -14.98 -24.24 8.44
N ILE A 6 -16.19 -23.70 8.36
CA ILE A 6 -16.48 -22.28 8.29
C ILE A 6 -16.80 -21.78 9.70
N ASN A 7 -16.10 -20.72 10.14
CA ASN A 7 -16.32 -20.04 11.42
C ASN A 7 -16.46 -21.01 12.61
N ASP A 8 -15.63 -22.06 12.64
CA ASP A 8 -15.61 -23.11 13.67
C ASP A 8 -16.97 -23.78 13.97
N SER A 9 -17.93 -23.72 13.05
CA SER A 9 -19.32 -24.13 13.31
C SER A 9 -19.97 -24.95 12.21
N GLU A 10 -19.65 -24.69 10.94
CA GLU A 10 -20.24 -25.40 9.80
C GLU A 10 -19.18 -26.22 9.07
N GLU A 11 -19.38 -27.54 9.00
CA GLU A 11 -18.51 -28.44 8.24
C GLU A 11 -19.14 -28.77 6.88
N ILE A 12 -18.43 -28.44 5.81
CA ILE A 12 -18.86 -28.70 4.43
C ILE A 12 -17.91 -29.71 3.80
N SER A 13 -18.46 -30.83 3.30
CA SER A 13 -17.70 -31.79 2.52
C SER A 13 -17.25 -31.17 1.20
N CYS A 14 -15.96 -31.31 0.90
CA CYS A 14 -15.36 -30.67 -0.25
C CYS A 14 -14.09 -31.41 -0.70
N ASP A 15 -14.11 -31.87 -1.95
CA ASP A 15 -12.96 -32.48 -2.61
C ASP A 15 -12.02 -31.44 -3.22
N PHE A 16 -12.57 -30.28 -3.64
CA PHE A 16 -11.85 -29.21 -4.34
C PHE A 16 -12.17 -27.83 -3.74
N LEU A 17 -11.20 -27.21 -3.09
CA LEU A 17 -11.31 -25.89 -2.47
C LEU A 17 -10.48 -24.86 -3.22
N VAL A 18 -11.14 -23.85 -3.80
CA VAL A 18 -10.47 -22.66 -4.32
C VAL A 18 -10.25 -21.67 -3.19
N LEU A 19 -9.00 -21.31 -2.93
CA LEU A 19 -8.63 -20.36 -1.89
C LEU A 19 -8.25 -19.01 -2.53
N ALA A 20 -9.20 -18.07 -2.49
CA ALA A 20 -9.11 -16.75 -3.11
C ALA A 20 -9.45 -15.63 -2.11
N THR A 21 -8.85 -15.67 -0.92
CA THR A 21 -9.22 -14.83 0.24
C THR A 21 -8.63 -13.41 0.22
N GLY A 22 -7.87 -13.06 -0.83
CA GLY A 22 -7.14 -11.79 -0.89
C GLY A 22 -5.97 -11.72 0.09
N HIS A 23 -5.13 -10.69 -0.06
CA HIS A 23 -3.87 -10.60 0.68
C HIS A 23 -3.98 -10.04 2.10
N SER A 24 -5.19 -9.68 2.53
CA SER A 24 -5.47 -9.18 3.88
C SER A 24 -6.04 -10.24 4.83
N ALA A 25 -6.25 -11.48 4.37
CA ALA A 25 -6.73 -12.60 5.17
C ALA A 25 -5.61 -13.19 6.06
N ARG A 26 -5.09 -12.37 6.97
CA ARG A 26 -3.91 -12.69 7.79
C ARG A 26 -4.15 -13.84 8.76
N ASP A 27 -5.33 -13.88 9.37
CA ASP A 27 -5.82 -15.01 10.19
C ASP A 27 -5.83 -16.33 9.41
N THR A 28 -6.19 -16.29 8.13
CA THR A 28 -6.16 -17.42 7.22
C THR A 28 -4.73 -17.85 6.95
N TYR A 29 -3.79 -16.93 6.74
CA TYR A 29 -2.37 -17.27 6.61
C TYR A 29 -1.81 -17.94 7.87
N GLU A 30 -2.13 -17.43 9.05
CA GLU A 30 -1.75 -18.04 10.32
C GLU A 30 -2.34 -19.45 10.48
N MET A 31 -3.61 -19.63 10.10
CA MET A 31 -4.26 -20.94 10.10
C MET A 31 -3.56 -21.91 9.15
N LEU A 32 -3.23 -21.48 7.93
CA LEU A 32 -2.54 -22.30 6.93
C LEU A 32 -1.14 -22.70 7.39
N GLU A 33 -0.38 -21.77 7.97
CA GLU A 33 0.94 -22.05 8.56
C GLU A 33 0.81 -23.10 9.68
N ARG A 34 -0.13 -22.92 10.62
CA ARG A 34 -0.39 -23.90 11.71
C ARG A 34 -0.80 -25.27 11.18
N ARG A 35 -1.48 -25.33 10.04
CA ARG A 35 -1.91 -26.57 9.37
C ARG A 35 -0.82 -27.19 8.49
N GLY A 36 0.37 -26.60 8.42
CA GLY A 36 1.51 -27.12 7.66
C GLY A 36 1.37 -26.97 6.15
N ILE A 37 0.54 -26.03 5.67
CA ILE A 37 0.52 -25.67 4.25
C ILE A 37 1.82 -24.92 3.94
N TYR A 38 2.48 -25.28 2.84
CA TYR A 38 3.74 -24.66 2.47
C TYR A 38 3.54 -23.22 1.99
N LEU A 39 4.16 -22.30 2.73
CA LEU A 39 4.14 -20.87 2.51
C LEU A 39 5.57 -20.37 2.33
N GLU A 40 5.76 -19.37 1.46
CA GLU A 40 7.04 -18.67 1.30
C GLU A 40 6.86 -17.17 1.52
N LYS A 41 7.93 -16.51 1.97
CA LYS A 41 7.96 -15.05 1.98
C LYS A 41 7.96 -14.53 0.55
N LYS A 42 7.18 -13.47 0.32
CA LYS A 42 7.15 -12.79 -0.96
C LYS A 42 7.50 -11.31 -0.77
N PRO A 43 8.44 -10.75 -1.56
CA PRO A 43 8.64 -9.30 -1.60
C PRO A 43 7.36 -8.55 -1.99
N PHE A 44 7.21 -7.36 -1.43
CA PHE A 44 6.09 -6.45 -1.69
C PHE A 44 6.60 -5.01 -1.61
N ALA A 45 5.72 -4.01 -1.67
CA ALA A 45 6.12 -2.61 -1.56
C ALA A 45 5.32 -1.87 -0.49
N VAL A 46 5.99 -0.91 0.16
CA VAL A 46 5.40 -0.08 1.21
C VAL A 46 5.72 1.39 0.99
N GLY A 47 4.86 2.26 1.49
CA GLY A 47 5.12 3.70 1.46
C GLY A 47 3.95 4.51 1.97
N VAL A 48 3.58 5.56 1.24
CA VAL A 48 2.56 6.55 1.64
C VAL A 48 1.67 6.91 0.47
N ARG A 49 0.48 7.47 0.72
CA ARG A 49 -0.31 8.13 -0.33
C ARG A 49 0.12 9.58 -0.47
N VAL A 50 0.27 10.06 -1.70
CA VAL A 50 0.41 11.48 -2.00
C VAL A 50 -0.86 12.00 -2.65
N GLU A 51 -1.28 13.21 -2.29
CA GLU A 51 -2.37 13.95 -2.91
C GLU A 51 -1.86 15.28 -3.44
N HIS A 52 -2.16 15.56 -4.71
CA HIS A 52 -1.97 16.87 -5.34
C HIS A 52 -3.33 17.39 -5.80
N PRO A 53 -3.56 18.72 -5.86
CA PRO A 53 -4.73 19.23 -6.56
C PRO A 53 -4.75 18.67 -7.99
N GLN A 54 -5.89 18.12 -8.42
CA GLN A 54 -5.97 17.49 -9.75
C GLN A 54 -5.64 18.51 -10.85
N LYS A 55 -6.01 19.78 -10.66
CA LYS A 55 -5.68 20.88 -11.58
C LYS A 55 -4.17 21.10 -11.73
N LEU A 56 -3.39 20.89 -10.67
CA LEU A 56 -1.94 20.99 -10.74
C LEU A 56 -1.39 19.87 -11.63
N ILE A 57 -1.83 18.64 -11.42
CA ILE A 57 -1.42 17.50 -12.24
C ILE A 57 -1.83 17.69 -13.70
N ASN A 58 -3.04 18.21 -13.96
CA ASN A 58 -3.48 18.57 -15.30
C ASN A 58 -2.54 19.62 -15.94
N SER A 59 -2.17 20.68 -15.21
CA SER A 59 -1.23 21.69 -15.72
C SER A 59 0.14 21.12 -16.03
N ILE A 60 0.65 20.19 -15.20
CA ILE A 60 1.97 19.58 -15.46
C ILE A 60 1.93 18.66 -16.68
N GLN A 61 0.86 17.86 -16.84
CA GLN A 61 0.76 16.86 -17.91
C GLN A 61 0.28 17.46 -19.25
N TYR A 62 -0.67 18.39 -19.20
CA TYR A 62 -1.35 18.95 -20.39
C TYR A 62 -1.06 20.44 -20.62
N GLY A 63 -0.35 21.11 -19.72
CA GLY A 63 -0.08 22.55 -19.80
C GLY A 63 -1.27 23.44 -19.40
N ILE A 64 -2.44 22.86 -19.09
CA ILE A 64 -3.63 23.60 -18.67
C ILE A 64 -4.38 22.90 -17.53
N PRO A 65 -5.02 23.63 -16.60
CA PRO A 65 -5.61 23.04 -15.39
C PRO A 65 -6.89 22.25 -15.64
N ALA A 66 -7.58 22.49 -16.76
CA ALA A 66 -8.76 21.76 -17.20
C ALA A 66 -8.89 21.85 -18.72
N HIS A 67 -9.05 20.71 -19.39
CA HIS A 67 -9.32 20.64 -20.82
C HIS A 67 -10.73 20.05 -21.03
N PRO A 68 -11.58 20.60 -21.92
CA PRO A 68 -12.95 20.13 -22.10
C PRO A 68 -13.05 18.69 -22.65
N CYS A 69 -12.04 18.25 -23.42
CA CYS A 69 -12.05 16.96 -24.10
C CYS A 69 -11.03 15.93 -23.56
N LEU A 70 -10.16 16.28 -22.60
CA LEU A 70 -9.20 15.33 -22.04
C LEU A 70 -9.70 14.84 -20.69
N PRO A 71 -9.45 13.57 -20.33
CA PRO A 71 -9.76 13.07 -18.99
C PRO A 71 -8.91 13.80 -17.95
N GLN A 72 -9.21 13.58 -16.66
CA GLN A 72 -8.28 13.98 -15.60
C GLN A 72 -6.91 13.34 -15.83
N ALA A 73 -5.85 14.16 -15.76
CA ALA A 73 -4.51 13.73 -16.05
C ALA A 73 -4.02 12.66 -15.06
N GLU A 74 -3.24 11.75 -15.62
CA GLU A 74 -2.65 10.61 -14.94
C GLU A 74 -1.11 10.72 -14.95
N TYR A 75 -0.43 9.98 -14.08
CA TYR A 75 1.02 9.83 -14.14
C TYR A 75 1.47 8.44 -13.71
N SER A 76 2.64 8.04 -14.19
CA SER A 76 3.39 6.88 -13.73
C SER A 76 4.86 7.28 -13.61
N LEU A 77 5.40 7.17 -12.41
CA LEU A 77 6.73 7.64 -12.05
C LEU A 77 7.52 6.50 -11.44
N THR A 78 8.77 6.37 -11.85
CA THR A 78 9.75 5.43 -11.31
C THR A 78 11.06 6.16 -11.05
N PHE A 79 11.79 5.78 -10.02
CA PHE A 79 13.10 6.32 -9.69
C PHE A 79 13.92 5.22 -9.03
N SER A 80 15.07 4.90 -9.63
CA SER A 80 16.05 4.02 -9.01
C SER A 80 17.14 4.89 -8.41
N ASP A 81 17.35 4.74 -7.11
CA ASP A 81 18.39 5.44 -6.38
C ASP A 81 19.76 4.81 -6.71
N PRO A 82 20.68 5.53 -7.38
CA PRO A 82 21.98 4.99 -7.75
C PRO A 82 22.88 4.71 -6.55
N GLN A 83 22.61 5.29 -5.38
CA GLN A 83 23.44 5.11 -4.18
C GLN A 83 23.04 3.85 -3.40
N THR A 84 21.74 3.59 -3.29
CA THR A 84 21.20 2.48 -2.48
C THR A 84 20.70 1.30 -3.31
N GLY A 85 20.52 1.48 -4.63
CA GLY A 85 19.90 0.50 -5.51
C GLY A 85 18.38 0.36 -5.32
N ARG A 86 17.78 1.04 -4.33
CA ARG A 86 16.34 0.96 -4.09
C ARG A 86 15.56 1.67 -5.19
N SER A 87 14.42 1.10 -5.55
CA SER A 87 13.51 1.71 -6.51
C SER A 87 12.26 2.23 -5.80
N VAL A 88 11.90 3.47 -6.10
CA VAL A 88 10.67 4.15 -5.67
C VAL A 88 9.78 4.36 -6.88
N TYR A 89 8.49 4.10 -6.74
CA TYR A 89 7.56 4.28 -7.85
C TYR A 89 6.17 4.70 -7.38
N SER A 90 5.40 5.32 -8.28
CA SER A 90 3.98 5.56 -8.09
C SER A 90 3.18 4.29 -8.37
N PHE A 91 2.22 3.98 -7.52
CA PHE A 91 1.34 2.82 -7.64
C PHE A 91 -0.12 3.22 -7.42
N CYS A 92 -1.05 2.54 -8.11
CA CYS A 92 -2.48 2.76 -7.98
C CYS A 92 -2.85 4.26 -8.06
N MET A 93 -2.44 4.91 -9.15
CA MET A 93 -2.74 6.32 -9.37
C MET A 93 -4.24 6.49 -9.65
N CYS A 94 -4.88 7.38 -8.90
CA CYS A 94 -6.31 7.65 -8.87
C CYS A 94 -6.54 9.13 -9.23
N PRO A 95 -6.82 9.44 -10.51
CA PRO A 95 -7.08 10.81 -10.93
C PRO A 95 -8.48 11.22 -10.47
N GLY A 96 -8.61 12.46 -9.98
CA GLY A 96 -9.84 13.01 -9.43
C GLY A 96 -10.45 12.08 -8.38
N GLY A 97 -9.61 11.55 -7.50
CA GLY A 97 -9.92 10.52 -6.51
C GLY A 97 -9.72 10.98 -5.08
N VAL A 98 -9.82 10.02 -4.18
CA VAL A 98 -9.66 10.18 -2.72
C VAL A 98 -8.73 9.12 -2.16
N VAL A 99 -8.09 9.44 -1.03
CA VAL A 99 -7.35 8.48 -0.21
C VAL A 99 -8.32 7.82 0.75
N MET A 100 -8.31 6.49 0.78
CA MET A 100 -9.24 5.65 1.54
C MET A 100 -8.60 5.09 2.80
N ALA A 101 -9.38 4.98 3.87
CA ALA A 101 -9.06 4.14 5.03
C ALA A 101 -9.28 2.67 4.65
N ALA A 102 -8.21 1.87 4.67
CA ALA A 102 -8.23 0.48 4.19
C ALA A 102 -7.82 -0.54 5.28
N ALA A 103 -7.78 -0.12 6.55
CA ALA A 103 -7.43 -1.00 7.65
C ALA A 103 -8.52 -2.06 7.87
N SER A 104 -8.10 -3.32 8.03
CA SER A 104 -8.98 -4.46 8.34
C SER A 104 -8.70 -5.08 9.71
N GLU A 105 -7.82 -4.46 10.51
CA GLU A 105 -7.45 -4.92 11.86
C GLU A 105 -7.58 -3.75 12.85
N THR A 106 -8.09 -4.03 14.04
CA THR A 106 -8.23 -3.04 15.13
C THR A 106 -6.86 -2.51 15.54
N GLY A 107 -6.74 -1.19 15.72
CA GLY A 107 -5.49 -0.54 16.13
C GLY A 107 -4.43 -0.50 15.04
N CYS A 108 -4.81 -0.76 13.78
CA CYS A 108 -3.97 -0.63 12.60
C CYS A 108 -4.48 0.53 11.73
N LEU A 109 -3.57 1.18 11.00
CA LEU A 109 -3.89 2.21 10.01
C LEU A 109 -3.25 1.86 8.67
N VAL A 110 -4.07 1.86 7.62
CA VAL A 110 -3.68 1.54 6.25
C VAL A 110 -4.39 2.51 5.31
N THR A 111 -3.68 2.99 4.30
CA THR A 111 -4.25 3.76 3.20
C THR A 111 -4.42 2.92 1.94
N ASN A 112 -5.32 3.36 1.08
CA ASN A 112 -5.38 3.02 -0.34
C ASN A 112 -5.95 4.23 -1.12
N GLY A 113 -6.22 4.09 -2.40
CA GLY A 113 -6.80 5.14 -3.25
C GLY A 113 -8.03 4.62 -3.99
N MET A 114 -8.94 5.55 -4.30
CA MET A 114 -10.11 5.26 -5.11
C MET A 114 -10.48 6.48 -5.94
N SER A 115 -10.94 6.25 -7.17
CA SER A 115 -11.65 7.25 -7.96
C SER A 115 -13.04 6.75 -8.28
N ALA A 116 -14.04 7.61 -8.15
CA ALA A 116 -15.33 7.36 -8.78
C ALA A 116 -15.18 7.37 -10.30
N TYR A 117 -16.13 6.76 -11.02
CA TYR A 117 -16.13 6.76 -12.49
C TYR A 117 -15.95 8.16 -13.09
N GLN A 118 -16.62 9.16 -12.50
CA GLN A 118 -16.57 10.55 -12.94
C GLN A 118 -15.22 11.23 -12.70
N ARG A 119 -14.35 10.69 -11.83
CA ARG A 119 -13.03 11.26 -11.48
C ARG A 119 -13.11 12.77 -11.19
N ASN A 120 -14.05 13.16 -10.35
CA ASN A 120 -14.39 14.56 -10.08
C ASN A 120 -14.07 15.01 -8.66
N ALA A 121 -13.35 14.20 -7.88
CA ALA A 121 -12.80 14.66 -6.61
C ALA A 121 -11.65 15.68 -6.87
N PRO A 122 -11.35 16.57 -5.90
CA PRO A 122 -10.42 17.67 -6.12
C PRO A 122 -8.95 17.26 -6.23
N TYR A 123 -8.60 16.02 -5.89
CA TYR A 123 -7.21 15.56 -5.81
C TYR A 123 -6.90 14.45 -6.82
N ALA A 124 -5.69 14.50 -7.37
CA ALA A 124 -5.03 13.30 -7.90
C ALA A 124 -4.30 12.64 -6.73
N ASN A 125 -4.36 11.31 -6.61
CA ASN A 125 -3.57 10.62 -5.60
C ASN A 125 -2.90 9.36 -6.12
N SER A 126 -1.77 8.98 -5.55
CA SER A 126 -1.11 7.70 -5.81
C SER A 126 -0.37 7.24 -4.57
N ALA A 127 -0.16 5.94 -4.42
CA ALA A 127 0.83 5.46 -3.47
C ALA A 127 2.24 5.75 -4.03
N LEU A 128 3.13 6.30 -3.21
CA LEU A 128 4.57 6.36 -3.47
C LEU A 128 5.21 5.28 -2.63
N VAL A 129 5.76 4.26 -3.28
CA VAL A 129 6.15 3.02 -2.60
C VAL A 129 7.56 2.59 -2.96
N VAL A 130 8.16 1.84 -2.04
CA VAL A 130 9.49 1.25 -2.13
C VAL A 130 9.35 -0.24 -1.92
N THR A 131 10.01 -1.03 -2.77
CA THR A 131 10.05 -2.49 -2.60
C THR A 131 10.78 -2.86 -1.32
N VAL A 132 10.23 -3.82 -0.58
CA VAL A 132 10.78 -4.45 0.60
C VAL A 132 10.88 -5.96 0.41
N ASP A 133 11.94 -6.56 0.94
CA ASP A 133 12.16 -8.00 0.88
C ASP A 133 12.59 -8.59 2.24
N GLY A 134 12.98 -9.86 2.25
CA GLY A 134 13.33 -10.58 3.47
C GLY A 134 14.47 -9.95 4.27
N SER A 135 15.28 -9.07 3.68
CA SER A 135 16.30 -8.29 4.38
C SER A 135 15.71 -7.13 5.20
N ASP A 136 14.58 -6.55 4.77
CA ASP A 136 13.88 -5.47 5.47
C ASP A 136 13.00 -5.98 6.62
N PHE A 137 12.51 -7.21 6.51
CA PHE A 137 11.68 -7.86 7.52
C PHE A 137 12.30 -9.17 8.01
N PRO A 138 13.30 -9.08 8.91
CA PRO A 138 13.99 -10.25 9.44
C PRO A 138 13.04 -11.12 10.27
N GLY A 139 13.23 -12.42 10.18
CA GLY A 139 12.41 -13.45 10.83
C GLY A 139 12.54 -14.76 10.06
N ASN A 140 12.32 -15.90 10.71
CA ASN A 140 12.48 -17.21 10.05
C ASN A 140 11.16 -17.84 9.61
N THR A 141 10.05 -17.14 9.79
CA THR A 141 8.72 -17.62 9.39
C THR A 141 8.32 -17.06 8.03
N PRO A 142 7.49 -17.78 7.24
CA PRO A 142 6.90 -17.24 6.03
C PRO A 142 6.02 -16.00 6.29
N LEU A 143 5.49 -15.85 7.51
CA LEU A 143 4.66 -14.72 7.91
C LEU A 143 5.43 -13.46 8.32
N ALA A 144 6.77 -13.44 8.24
CA ALA A 144 7.57 -12.27 8.63
C ALA A 144 7.14 -10.96 7.91
N GLY A 145 6.73 -11.06 6.64
CA GLY A 145 6.19 -9.91 5.91
C GLY A 145 4.84 -9.42 6.43
N VAL A 146 3.97 -10.32 6.90
CA VAL A 146 2.69 -9.97 7.55
C VAL A 146 2.95 -9.22 8.85
N GLU A 147 3.89 -9.69 9.66
CA GLU A 147 4.27 -9.03 10.92
C GLU A 147 4.92 -7.67 10.70
N PHE A 148 5.71 -7.53 9.63
CA PHE A 148 6.24 -6.24 9.22
C PHE A 148 5.13 -5.26 8.86
N GLN A 149 4.13 -5.68 8.08
CA GLN A 149 2.98 -4.84 7.78
C GLN A 149 2.26 -4.42 9.07
N ARG A 150 1.91 -5.38 9.94
CA ARG A 150 1.24 -5.10 11.22
C ARG A 150 2.01 -4.11 12.09
N LYS A 151 3.33 -4.26 12.18
CA LYS A 151 4.20 -3.36 12.95
C LYS A 151 4.03 -1.92 12.49
N TRP A 152 4.12 -1.66 11.18
CA TRP A 152 4.06 -0.30 10.65
C TRP A 152 2.63 0.26 10.60
N GLU A 153 1.62 -0.59 10.40
CA GLU A 153 0.22 -0.21 10.50
C GLU A 153 -0.16 0.23 11.93
N ARG A 154 0.30 -0.49 12.95
CA ARG A 154 0.10 -0.10 14.36
C ARG A 154 0.87 1.18 14.71
N LYS A 155 2.08 1.33 14.18
CA LYS A 155 2.87 2.54 14.39
C LYS A 155 2.21 3.76 13.76
N ALA A 156 1.69 3.62 12.54
CA ALA A 156 0.94 4.68 11.88
C ALA A 156 -0.35 5.04 12.64
N PHE A 157 -1.06 4.06 13.19
CA PHE A 157 -2.21 4.30 14.05
C PHE A 157 -1.83 5.09 15.31
N ALA A 158 -0.75 4.70 15.99
CA ALA A 158 -0.26 5.38 17.19
C ALA A 158 0.20 6.82 16.89
N VAL A 159 0.95 7.02 15.81
CA VAL A 159 1.41 8.35 15.36
C VAL A 159 0.23 9.23 14.91
N GLY A 160 -0.83 8.63 14.36
CA GLY A 160 -2.12 9.27 14.09
C GLY A 160 -2.98 9.54 15.33
N GLY A 161 -2.43 9.36 16.54
CA GLY A 161 -3.12 9.64 17.81
C GLY A 161 -4.13 8.57 18.23
N SER A 162 -4.08 7.37 17.66
CA SER A 162 -4.94 6.23 18.03
C SER A 162 -6.45 6.48 17.86
N THR A 163 -6.83 7.32 16.88
CA THR A 163 -8.23 7.71 16.60
C THR A 163 -8.70 7.32 15.20
N TYR A 164 -7.91 6.51 14.48
CA TYR A 164 -8.07 6.22 13.04
C TYR A 164 -7.97 7.44 12.11
N ARG A 165 -7.58 8.61 12.63
CA ARG A 165 -7.10 9.71 11.80
C ARG A 165 -5.70 9.36 11.27
N ALA A 166 -5.44 9.61 9.99
CA ALA A 166 -4.15 9.26 9.39
C ALA A 166 -3.08 10.30 9.72
N PRO A 167 -1.84 9.89 10.04
CA PRO A 167 -0.73 10.83 10.09
C PRO A 167 -0.54 11.45 8.70
N ALA A 168 -0.30 12.76 8.63
CA ALA A 168 -0.12 13.46 7.38
C ALA A 168 0.94 14.55 7.50
N GLN A 169 1.62 14.82 6.39
CA GLN A 169 2.68 15.81 6.29
C GLN A 169 2.68 16.41 4.88
N ASN A 170 3.04 17.69 4.76
CA ASN A 170 3.26 18.29 3.46
C ASN A 170 4.41 17.58 2.72
N LEU A 171 4.29 17.43 1.40
CA LEU A 171 5.28 16.71 0.61
C LEU A 171 6.67 17.37 0.66
N LEU A 172 6.74 18.70 0.52
CA LEU A 172 8.00 19.42 0.58
C LEU A 172 8.60 19.36 1.99
N ASP A 173 7.79 19.59 3.02
CA ASP A 173 8.26 19.52 4.41
C ASP A 173 8.78 18.13 4.77
N PHE A 174 8.13 17.05 4.31
CA PHE A 174 8.63 15.69 4.49
C PHE A 174 10.03 15.51 3.89
N VAL A 175 10.23 15.99 2.65
CA VAL A 175 11.52 15.92 1.97
C VAL A 175 12.59 16.73 2.70
N GLU A 176 12.23 17.88 3.27
CA GLU A 176 13.14 18.78 3.98
C GLU A 176 13.30 18.45 5.48
N GLY A 177 12.48 17.55 6.04
CA GLY A 177 12.48 17.22 7.46
C GLY A 177 11.91 18.35 8.35
N LYS A 178 10.90 19.07 7.86
CA LYS A 178 10.25 20.19 8.55
C LYS A 178 8.87 19.80 9.09
N VAL A 179 8.40 20.58 10.05
CA VAL A 179 7.04 20.49 10.60
C VAL A 179 6.06 21.19 9.66
N SER A 180 5.01 20.48 9.27
CA SER A 180 3.96 21.04 8.43
C SER A 180 2.93 21.84 9.21
N ARG A 181 2.21 22.71 8.48
CA ARG A 181 1.03 23.45 8.99
C ARG A 181 -0.05 23.53 7.92
N GLY A 182 -1.29 23.26 8.30
CA GLY A 182 -2.46 23.38 7.42
C GLY A 182 -2.57 22.32 6.32
N VAL A 183 -2.09 21.10 6.55
CA VAL A 183 -2.21 19.98 5.60
C VAL A 183 -3.68 19.66 5.32
N ARG A 184 -3.97 19.31 4.07
CA ARG A 184 -5.32 18.96 3.63
C ARG A 184 -5.28 17.63 2.92
N SER A 185 -6.25 16.78 3.24
CA SER A 185 -6.38 15.44 2.65
C SER A 185 -7.84 15.10 2.45
N SER A 186 -8.13 14.31 1.41
CA SER A 186 -9.45 13.70 1.22
C SER A 186 -9.73 12.57 2.21
N TYR A 187 -8.70 12.04 2.89
CA TYR A 187 -8.83 10.93 3.83
C TYR A 187 -9.90 11.19 4.89
N ARG A 188 -10.67 10.14 5.21
CA ARG A 188 -11.69 10.14 6.27
C ARG A 188 -11.37 9.01 7.26
N PRO A 189 -11.51 9.24 8.58
CA PRO A 189 -12.22 10.35 9.26
C PRO A 189 -11.50 11.70 9.26
N GLY A 190 -10.21 11.73 8.95
CA GLY A 190 -9.42 12.96 8.82
C GLY A 190 -7.94 12.68 9.08
N VAL A 191 -7.13 13.73 9.15
CA VAL A 191 -5.67 13.59 9.30
C VAL A 191 -5.11 14.31 10.53
N VAL A 192 -4.01 13.81 11.06
CA VAL A 192 -3.21 14.43 12.13
C VAL A 192 -1.89 14.91 11.52
N GLU A 193 -1.57 16.19 11.67
CA GLU A 193 -0.27 16.74 11.28
C GLU A 193 0.84 16.17 12.16
N THR A 194 1.79 15.48 11.55
CA THR A 194 2.90 14.83 12.26
C THR A 194 4.04 14.50 11.30
N ASP A 195 5.21 14.19 11.84
CA ASP A 195 6.32 13.66 11.06
C ASP A 195 6.03 12.21 10.62
N LEU A 196 5.86 12.01 9.31
CA LEU A 196 5.60 10.69 8.72
C LEU A 196 6.81 9.76 8.78
N ALA A 197 8.02 10.27 8.99
CA ALA A 197 9.19 9.43 9.25
C ALA A 197 8.98 8.53 10.49
N GLY A 198 8.15 8.97 11.44
CA GLY A 198 7.75 8.17 12.60
C GLY A 198 6.93 6.93 12.25
N ALA A 199 6.24 6.91 11.11
CA ALA A 199 5.32 5.85 10.70
C ALA A 199 5.93 4.81 9.74
N LEU A 200 7.20 4.95 9.35
CA LEU A 200 7.88 4.10 8.37
C LEU A 200 9.29 3.69 8.82
N PRO A 201 9.88 2.63 8.24
CA PRO A 201 11.31 2.36 8.39
C PRO A 201 12.15 3.54 7.90
N LEU A 202 13.33 3.71 8.50
CA LEU A 202 14.23 4.80 8.15
C LEU A 202 14.70 4.68 6.70
N GLU A 203 15.04 3.47 6.27
CA GLU A 203 15.54 3.14 4.94
C GLU A 203 14.49 3.44 3.87
N ILE A 204 13.22 3.10 4.14
CA ILE A 204 12.09 3.41 3.27
C ILE A 204 11.83 4.91 3.22
N THR A 205 11.90 5.59 4.37
CA THR A 205 11.74 7.04 4.45
C THR A 205 12.80 7.75 3.62
N GLN A 206 14.07 7.35 3.75
CA GLN A 206 15.19 7.92 2.98
C GLN A 206 15.02 7.68 1.48
N ALA A 207 14.67 6.44 1.09
CA ALA A 207 14.39 6.11 -0.30
C ALA A 207 13.25 6.96 -0.87
N LEU A 208 12.13 7.11 -0.15
CA LEU A 208 11.02 7.98 -0.55
C LEU A 208 11.47 9.42 -0.77
N LYS A 209 12.27 10.00 0.13
CA LYS A 209 12.79 11.37 -0.04
C LYS A 209 13.64 11.51 -1.30
N ALA A 210 14.52 10.53 -1.59
CA ALA A 210 15.31 10.52 -2.82
C ALA A 210 14.43 10.36 -4.07
N GLY A 211 13.45 9.45 -4.00
CA GLY A 211 12.46 9.18 -5.04
C GLY A 211 11.64 10.41 -5.40
N ILE A 212 11.09 11.11 -4.41
CA ILE A 212 10.30 12.33 -4.62
C ILE A 212 11.13 13.43 -5.29
N LYS A 213 12.39 13.64 -4.87
CA LYS A 213 13.30 14.57 -5.57
C LYS A 213 13.56 14.14 -7.02
N GLY A 214 13.64 12.83 -7.27
CA GLY A 214 13.76 12.26 -8.61
C GLY A 214 12.52 12.47 -9.47
N PHE A 215 11.33 12.34 -8.87
CA PHE A 215 10.04 12.58 -9.52
C PHE A 215 9.89 14.03 -9.96
N ASP A 216 10.27 14.99 -9.12
CA ASP A 216 10.21 16.41 -9.50
C ASP A 216 11.09 16.75 -10.71
N ARG A 217 12.26 16.09 -10.87
CA ARG A 217 13.08 16.27 -12.08
C ARG A 217 12.41 15.73 -13.35
N LYS A 218 11.55 14.71 -13.23
CA LYS A 218 10.80 14.12 -14.36
C LYS A 218 9.48 14.85 -14.63
N MET A 219 8.85 15.34 -13.57
CA MET A 219 7.54 15.96 -13.56
C MET A 219 7.64 17.23 -12.70
N HIS A 220 8.19 18.28 -13.28
CA HIS A 220 8.50 19.52 -12.56
C HIS A 220 7.24 20.13 -11.92
N GLY A 221 7.34 20.49 -10.64
CA GLY A 221 6.22 20.96 -9.83
C GLY A 221 5.50 19.85 -9.06
N PHE A 222 5.94 18.60 -9.21
CA PHE A 222 5.45 17.49 -8.39
C PHE A 222 5.84 17.68 -6.91
N LEU A 223 7.04 18.19 -6.64
CA LEU A 223 7.47 18.53 -5.28
C LEU A 223 7.02 19.96 -4.94
N THR A 224 5.90 20.09 -4.24
CA THR A 224 5.25 21.37 -3.94
C THR A 224 4.63 21.40 -2.54
N HIS A 225 4.41 22.60 -2.02
CA HIS A 225 3.61 22.82 -0.82
C HIS A 225 2.11 22.57 -1.00
N GLU A 226 1.62 22.42 -2.22
CA GLU A 226 0.21 22.06 -2.46
C GLU A 226 -0.07 20.56 -2.28
N ALA A 227 0.98 19.75 -2.11
CA ALA A 227 0.88 18.31 -2.02
C ALA A 227 0.97 17.81 -0.57
N THR A 228 0.15 16.81 -0.25
CA THR A 228 0.09 16.20 1.09
C THR A 228 0.39 14.71 1.00
N LEU A 229 1.26 14.23 1.88
CA LEU A 229 1.47 12.81 2.16
C LEU A 229 0.54 12.36 3.29
N THR A 230 -0.05 11.18 3.16
CA THR A 230 -1.06 10.66 4.08
C THR A 230 -0.85 9.18 4.38
N GLY A 231 -0.83 8.84 5.67
CA GLY A 231 -0.87 7.48 6.20
C GLY A 231 0.26 6.57 5.72
N VAL A 232 0.02 5.26 5.78
CA VAL A 232 0.93 4.24 5.28
C VAL A 232 0.21 3.29 4.31
N GLU A 233 0.82 3.08 3.15
CA GLU A 233 0.39 2.11 2.16
C GLU A 233 1.23 0.84 2.34
N THR A 234 0.70 -0.17 3.03
CA THR A 234 1.47 -1.37 3.41
C THR A 234 1.08 -2.64 2.66
N ARG A 235 -0.02 -2.59 1.90
CA ARG A 235 -0.67 -3.78 1.34
C ARG A 235 -0.82 -3.67 -0.19
N THR A 236 0.30 -3.49 -0.88
CA THR A 236 0.34 -3.35 -2.36
C THR A 236 0.28 -4.68 -3.11
N SER A 237 0.68 -5.77 -2.47
CA SER A 237 0.53 -7.15 -2.94
C SER A 237 0.71 -8.09 -1.76
N SER A 238 0.50 -9.39 -1.97
CA SER A 238 0.68 -10.37 -0.90
C SER A 238 2.13 -10.43 -0.38
N PRO A 239 2.32 -10.40 0.97
CA PRO A 239 3.60 -10.66 1.62
C PRO A 239 3.95 -12.16 1.68
N VAL A 240 3.03 -13.03 1.26
CA VAL A 240 3.15 -14.49 1.32
C VAL A 240 2.81 -15.11 -0.03
N ARG A 241 3.54 -16.16 -0.41
CA ARG A 241 3.19 -17.05 -1.50
C ARG A 241 2.63 -18.34 -0.90
N ILE A 242 1.40 -18.71 -1.27
CA ILE A 242 0.86 -20.05 -0.96
C ILE A 242 1.24 -20.94 -2.13
N VAL A 243 2.26 -21.78 -1.97
CA VAL A 243 2.90 -22.43 -3.13
C VAL A 243 1.98 -23.49 -3.73
N ARG A 244 1.82 -23.41 -5.05
CA ARG A 244 1.07 -24.38 -5.86
C ARG A 244 1.92 -24.90 -7.02
N GLY A 245 1.65 -26.12 -7.46
CA GLY A 245 2.25 -26.74 -8.63
C GLY A 245 1.61 -26.28 -9.95
N ASP A 246 2.08 -26.85 -11.07
CA ASP A 246 1.56 -26.56 -12.40
C ASP A 246 0.10 -27.02 -12.59
N ASP A 247 -0.36 -27.97 -11.77
CA ASP A 247 -1.75 -28.41 -11.67
C ASP A 247 -2.66 -27.46 -10.87
N LEU A 248 -2.12 -26.29 -10.49
CA LEU A 248 -2.75 -25.24 -9.69
C LEU A 248 -3.10 -25.64 -8.25
N GLN A 249 -2.67 -26.82 -7.80
CA GLN A 249 -2.94 -27.31 -6.45
C GLN A 249 -1.79 -26.98 -5.50
N SER A 250 -2.11 -26.78 -4.23
CA SER A 250 -1.10 -26.64 -3.18
C SER A 250 -0.16 -27.84 -3.17
N VAL A 251 1.15 -27.58 -3.10
CA VAL A 251 2.17 -28.63 -3.03
C VAL A 251 2.10 -29.44 -1.73
N SER A 252 1.39 -28.95 -0.72
CA SER A 252 1.23 -29.60 0.59
C SER A 252 -0.13 -30.27 0.78
N LEU A 253 -1.14 -29.90 -0.02
CA LEU A 253 -2.49 -30.41 0.15
C LEU A 253 -3.23 -30.52 -1.19
N ARG A 254 -3.34 -31.76 -1.68
CA ARG A 254 -4.15 -32.08 -2.85
C ARG A 254 -5.63 -31.71 -2.62
N GLY A 255 -6.25 -31.12 -3.62
CA GLY A 255 -7.60 -30.57 -3.57
C GLY A 255 -7.68 -29.10 -3.15
N LEU A 256 -6.60 -28.50 -2.64
CA LEU A 256 -6.54 -27.06 -2.35
C LEU A 256 -5.96 -26.30 -3.55
N PHE A 257 -6.64 -25.27 -4.04
CA PHE A 257 -6.26 -24.45 -5.20
C PHE A 257 -6.05 -22.99 -4.77
N PRO A 258 -4.85 -22.63 -4.28
CA PRO A 258 -4.53 -21.24 -3.94
C PRO A 258 -4.53 -20.37 -5.20
N THR A 259 -5.21 -19.23 -5.19
CA THR A 259 -5.26 -18.33 -6.35
C THR A 259 -5.46 -16.86 -5.97
N GLY A 260 -5.36 -15.98 -6.96
CA GLY A 260 -5.50 -14.54 -6.80
C GLY A 260 -4.35 -13.89 -6.02
N GLU A 261 -4.56 -12.63 -5.66
CA GLU A 261 -3.55 -11.79 -5.01
C GLU A 261 -3.14 -12.38 -3.66
N GLY A 262 -4.10 -12.95 -2.91
CA GLY A 262 -3.84 -13.58 -1.61
C GLY A 262 -2.88 -14.77 -1.66
N ALA A 263 -2.90 -15.55 -2.74
CA ALA A 263 -1.91 -16.61 -2.95
C ALA A 263 -0.61 -16.10 -3.58
N GLY A 264 -0.56 -14.83 -4.00
CA GLY A 264 0.56 -14.17 -4.66
C GLY A 264 0.57 -14.31 -6.19
N TYR A 265 -0.47 -14.89 -6.81
CA TYR A 265 -0.50 -15.22 -8.25
C TYR A 265 -1.25 -14.20 -9.12
N ALA A 266 -1.61 -13.04 -8.56
CA ALA A 266 -2.18 -11.90 -9.27
C ALA A 266 -1.59 -10.60 -8.69
#